data_AF-A0A817WVH5-F1
#
_entry.id   AF-A0A817WVH5-F1
#
_cell.length_a   1.000
_cell.length_b   1.000
_cell.length_c   1.000
_cell.angle_alpha   90.00
_cell.angle_beta   90.00
_cell.angle_gamma   90.00
#
_symmetry.space_group_name_H-M   'P 1'
#
loop_
_entity.id
_entity.type
_entity.pdbx_description
1 polymer ?
#
loop_
_entity_poly.entity_id
_entity_poly.type
_entity_poly.pdbx_seq_one_letter_code
_entity_poly.pdbx_strand_id
1 'polypeptide(L)'
;MTIHPIRFEIIGKVASPPQDLLQILDQDLKLEEEIGRGAFGTVYRARWLSRHDTVAVKRLHLTQLDEQAKKEFLKELLVMHSVRYHHIVTFFGACMETGKYALVMEYMSLGSLYKTLHKDQIQLNWPHRLSIALQAAKSINYLHRLQQPILHRDIKSLNFLVEKFHEGYIVKVCDFGLAQVRSETIRQSVLVHALPCTLQWTAPEILRLKKHTDKSDVYSLGIVYWELASNEIPYNGHQSGVITEFVLRGDRLEIPENTPSKFAELIKKCWTENPDDRPNCSQLIEVIEQCIENQSNFVYITLF
;
A
#
# COMPACT_ATOMS: atom_id res chain seq x y z
N MET A 1 14.95 -20.19 -12.80
CA MET A 1 15.00 -20.14 -11.32
C MET A 1 13.61 -20.48 -10.84
N THR A 2 13.42 -21.73 -10.42
CA THR A 2 12.11 -22.34 -10.20
C THR A 2 11.52 -21.78 -8.91
N ILE A 3 10.39 -21.08 -9.01
CA ILE A 3 9.66 -20.54 -7.87
C ILE A 3 9.08 -21.74 -7.13
N HIS A 4 9.67 -22.12 -5.99
CA HIS A 4 9.04 -23.10 -5.11
C HIS A 4 7.75 -22.47 -4.58
N PRO A 5 6.59 -23.13 -4.73
CA PRO A 5 5.35 -22.64 -4.13
C PRO A 5 5.51 -22.74 -2.62
N ILE A 6 5.75 -21.60 -1.96
CA ILE A 6 5.63 -21.49 -0.51
C ILE A 6 4.19 -21.91 -0.19
N ARG A 7 4.04 -23.05 0.49
CA ARG A 7 2.74 -23.53 0.95
C ARG A 7 2.20 -22.51 1.94
N PHE A 8 1.19 -21.76 1.51
CA PHE A 8 0.40 -20.80 2.29
C PHE A 8 -0.44 -21.45 3.43
N GLU A 9 -0.06 -22.63 3.93
CA GLU A 9 -0.74 -23.33 5.04
C GLU A 9 -0.59 -22.62 6.40
N ILE A 10 0.12 -21.49 6.46
CA ILE A 10 0.62 -20.90 7.72
C ILE A 10 -0.12 -19.62 8.15
N ILE A 11 -0.87 -18.94 7.27
CA ILE A 11 -1.48 -17.65 7.65
C ILE A 11 -2.59 -17.84 8.73
N GLY A 12 -3.16 -19.04 8.84
CA GLY A 12 -4.12 -19.42 9.88
C GLY A 12 -3.55 -20.10 11.14
N LYS A 13 -2.27 -20.50 11.16
CA LYS A 13 -1.60 -21.15 12.30
C LYS A 13 -0.26 -20.47 12.55
N VAL A 14 -0.23 -19.56 13.52
CA VAL A 14 0.99 -18.88 14.01
C VAL A 14 2.00 -19.94 14.46
N ALA A 15 2.93 -20.30 13.59
CA ALA A 15 3.90 -21.35 13.90
C ALA A 15 5.20 -21.03 13.18
N SER A 16 6.02 -20.21 13.84
CA SER A 16 7.41 -19.90 13.49
C SER A 16 7.68 -19.09 12.20
N PRO A 17 8.78 -18.32 12.16
CA PRO A 17 9.23 -17.66 10.94
C PRO A 17 9.65 -18.67 9.84
N PRO A 18 9.63 -18.28 8.56
CA PRO A 18 10.11 -19.11 7.46
C PRO A 18 11.57 -19.57 7.65
N GLN A 19 11.90 -20.80 7.24
CA GLN A 19 13.25 -21.35 7.38
C GLN A 19 14.31 -20.59 6.56
N ASP A 20 13.90 -20.03 5.43
CA ASP A 20 14.72 -19.25 4.51
C ASP A 20 14.69 -17.74 4.84
N LEU A 21 14.07 -17.33 5.95
CA LEU A 21 14.09 -15.95 6.41
C LEU A 21 15.52 -15.54 6.77
N LEU A 22 16.00 -14.48 6.15
CA LEU A 22 17.25 -13.84 6.55
C LEU A 22 17.08 -13.19 7.92
N GLN A 23 17.71 -13.77 8.94
CA GLN A 23 17.79 -13.20 10.27
C GLN A 23 18.89 -12.15 10.32
N ILE A 24 18.53 -10.93 10.72
CA ILE A 24 19.44 -9.79 10.79
C ILE A 24 19.61 -9.40 12.25
N LEU A 25 20.86 -9.34 12.69
CA LEU A 25 21.18 -8.98 14.07
C LEU A 25 20.94 -7.49 14.31
N ASP A 26 20.44 -7.15 15.50
CA ASP A 26 20.17 -5.77 15.89
C ASP A 26 21.41 -4.89 15.79
N GLN A 27 22.56 -5.42 16.23
CA GLN A 27 23.85 -4.73 16.18
C GLN A 27 24.34 -4.40 14.76
N ASP A 28 23.80 -5.08 13.74
CA ASP A 28 24.12 -4.86 12.32
C ASP A 28 23.25 -3.74 11.70
N LEU A 29 22.26 -3.25 12.45
CA LEU A 29 21.33 -2.20 12.04
C LEU A 29 21.60 -0.92 12.82
N LYS A 30 22.39 -0.02 12.23
CA LYS A 30 22.60 1.32 12.80
C LYS A 30 21.43 2.22 12.40
N LEU A 31 20.49 2.42 13.32
CA LEU A 31 19.36 3.34 13.12
C LEU A 31 19.85 4.79 13.01
N GLU A 32 19.24 5.53 12.08
CA GLU A 32 19.51 6.95 11.85
C GLU A 32 18.25 7.76 12.21
N GLU A 33 17.56 8.32 11.23
CA GLU A 33 16.39 9.18 11.43
C GLU A 33 15.08 8.40 11.43
N GLU A 34 14.12 8.85 12.24
CA GLU A 34 12.73 8.40 12.18
C GLU A 34 12.06 8.95 10.93
N ILE A 35 11.59 8.06 10.06
CA ILE A 35 10.96 8.41 8.77
C ILE A 35 9.45 8.15 8.75
N GLY A 36 8.93 7.44 9.76
CA GLY A 36 7.50 7.23 9.91
C GLY A 36 7.16 6.59 11.25
N ARG A 37 5.94 6.85 11.74
CA ARG A 37 5.42 6.25 12.97
C ARG A 37 3.96 5.88 12.77
N GLY A 38 3.63 4.62 13.01
CA GLY A 38 2.28 4.10 12.97
C GLY A 38 1.84 3.55 14.32
N ALA A 39 0.64 2.97 14.36
CA ALA A 39 0.09 2.36 15.57
C ALA A 39 0.90 1.14 16.03
N PHE A 40 1.50 0.40 15.09
CA PHE A 40 2.17 -0.87 15.36
C PHE A 40 3.69 -0.74 15.50
N GLY A 41 4.27 0.42 15.17
CA GLY A 41 5.72 0.59 15.20
C GLY A 41 6.23 1.91 14.63
N THR A 42 7.54 2.09 14.72
CA THR A 42 8.28 3.21 14.16
C THR A 42 9.21 2.73 13.06
N VAL A 43 9.20 3.42 11.93
CA VAL A 43 10.09 3.18 10.79
C VAL A 43 11.25 4.15 10.85
N TYR A 44 12.46 3.60 10.79
CA TYR A 44 13.71 4.35 10.76
C TYR A 44 14.40 4.14 9.42
N ARG A 45 15.03 5.17 8.89
CA ARG A 45 16.14 4.97 7.97
C ARG A 45 17.32 4.43 8.78
N ALA A 46 18.05 3.47 8.23
CA ALA A 46 19.17 2.85 8.91
C ALA A 46 20.28 2.45 7.93
N ARG A 47 21.47 2.24 8.46
CA ARG A 47 22.59 1.63 7.74
C ARG A 47 22.70 0.16 8.12
N TRP A 48 22.68 -0.70 7.11
CA TRP A 48 23.02 -2.12 7.26
C TRP A 48 24.54 -2.25 7.18
N LEU A 49 25.19 -2.46 8.33
CA LEU A 49 26.63 -2.33 8.46
C LEU A 49 27.38 -3.36 7.60
N SER A 50 26.99 -4.63 7.66
CA SER A 50 27.66 -5.71 6.92
C SER A 50 27.48 -5.63 5.40
N ARG A 51 26.39 -5.01 4.91
CA ARG A 51 26.08 -4.87 3.47
C ARG A 51 26.47 -3.52 2.89
N HIS A 52 26.86 -2.57 3.74
CA HIS A 52 27.12 -1.19 3.36
C HIS A 52 25.95 -0.54 2.60
N ASP A 53 24.71 -0.87 2.98
CA ASP A 53 23.50 -0.41 2.30
C ASP A 53 22.61 0.48 3.20
N THR A 54 21.78 1.32 2.60
CA THR A 54 20.74 2.09 3.31
C THR A 54 19.42 1.33 3.26
N VAL A 55 18.80 1.14 4.41
CA VAL A 55 17.56 0.36 4.54
C VAL A 55 16.51 1.09 5.35
N ALA A 56 15.25 0.69 5.19
CA ALA A 56 14.16 1.05 6.09
C ALA A 56 13.97 -0.05 7.13
N VAL A 57 13.96 0.31 8.41
CA VAL A 57 13.79 -0.62 9.53
C VAL A 57 12.51 -0.26 10.29
N LYS A 58 11.47 -1.08 10.15
CA LYS A 58 10.23 -0.94 10.93
C LYS A 58 10.41 -1.68 12.26
N ARG A 59 10.69 -0.92 13.33
CA ARG A 59 10.74 -1.39 14.72
C ARG A 59 9.34 -1.45 15.28
N LEU A 60 8.97 -2.58 15.87
CA LEU A 60 7.66 -2.71 16.49
C LEU A 60 7.65 -2.22 17.92
N HIS A 61 6.52 -1.68 18.35
CA HIS A 61 6.28 -1.32 19.75
C HIS A 61 5.88 -2.56 20.54
N LEU A 62 6.81 -3.49 20.73
CA LEU A 62 6.57 -4.66 21.57
C LEU A 62 6.99 -4.35 23.00
N THR A 63 6.02 -4.10 23.86
CA THR A 63 6.24 -4.26 25.30
C THR A 63 6.41 -5.76 25.59
N GLN A 64 7.22 -6.12 26.58
CA GLN A 64 7.76 -7.48 26.80
C GLN A 64 6.72 -8.61 26.99
N LEU A 65 5.40 -8.34 26.91
CA LEU A 65 4.32 -9.29 27.20
C LEU A 65 3.19 -9.35 26.15
N ASP A 66 3.31 -8.67 25.00
CA ASP A 66 2.21 -8.64 24.01
C ASP A 66 2.33 -9.76 22.95
N GLU A 67 1.83 -10.95 23.28
CA GLU A 67 1.70 -12.08 22.34
C GLU A 67 0.83 -11.75 21.11
N GLN A 68 -0.13 -10.82 21.24
CA GLN A 68 -0.98 -10.41 20.14
C GLN A 68 -0.19 -9.55 19.15
N ALA A 69 0.59 -8.58 19.63
CA ALA A 69 1.46 -7.78 18.76
C ALA A 69 2.56 -8.63 18.09
N LYS A 70 3.07 -9.67 18.76
CA LYS A 70 3.98 -10.65 18.15
C LYS A 70 3.30 -11.47 17.06
N LYS A 71 2.03 -11.84 17.22
CA LYS A 71 1.24 -12.52 16.20
C LYS A 71 0.99 -11.62 14.98
N GLU A 72 0.68 -10.34 15.20
CA GLU A 72 0.50 -9.35 14.14
C GLU A 72 1.81 -9.12 13.36
N PHE A 73 2.94 -9.05 14.07
CA PHE A 73 4.26 -9.01 13.45
C PHE A 73 4.53 -10.22 12.56
N LEU A 74 4.34 -11.43 13.08
CA LEU A 74 4.57 -12.65 12.32
C LEU A 74 3.66 -12.69 11.09
N LYS A 75 2.43 -12.19 11.20
CA LYS A 75 1.52 -12.09 10.07
C LYS A 75 2.05 -11.14 8.99
N GLU A 76 2.48 -9.94 9.36
CA GLU A 76 3.06 -8.97 8.41
C GLU A 76 4.33 -9.54 7.76
N LEU A 77 5.23 -10.12 8.57
CA LEU A 77 6.46 -10.78 8.10
C LEU A 77 6.15 -11.87 7.08
N LEU A 78 5.19 -12.75 7.37
CA LEU A 78 4.83 -13.86 6.48
C LEU A 78 4.27 -13.35 5.16
N VAL A 79 3.42 -12.31 5.19
CA VAL A 79 2.90 -11.69 3.95
C VAL A 79 4.06 -11.12 3.14
N MET A 80 4.91 -10.29 3.75
CA MET A 80 6.05 -9.66 3.08
C MET A 80 7.06 -10.67 2.52
N HIS A 81 7.30 -11.77 3.23
CA HIS A 81 8.17 -12.86 2.75
C HIS A 81 7.56 -13.61 1.56
N SER A 82 6.24 -13.71 1.50
CA SER A 82 5.53 -14.46 0.45
C SER A 82 5.36 -13.70 -0.87
N VAL A 83 5.56 -12.37 -0.88
CA VAL A 83 5.32 -11.51 -2.04
C VAL A 83 6.63 -10.94 -2.58
N ARG A 84 6.81 -11.02 -3.90
CA ARG A 84 7.96 -10.39 -4.57
C ARG A 84 7.54 -9.90 -5.94
N TYR A 85 7.49 -8.58 -6.09
CA TYR A 85 7.08 -7.92 -7.32
C TYR A 85 7.76 -6.56 -7.44
N HIS A 86 7.96 -6.08 -8.67
CA HIS A 86 8.71 -4.84 -8.93
C HIS A 86 8.07 -3.60 -8.28
N HIS A 87 6.74 -3.56 -8.17
CA HIS A 87 5.99 -2.47 -7.53
C HIS A 87 5.55 -2.78 -6.08
N ILE A 88 6.23 -3.71 -5.42
CA ILE A 88 6.08 -3.99 -3.98
C ILE A 88 7.43 -3.72 -3.31
N VAL A 89 7.41 -3.09 -2.13
CA VAL A 89 8.64 -2.84 -1.37
C VAL A 89 9.35 -4.16 -1.07
N THR A 90 10.62 -4.21 -1.44
CA THR A 90 11.49 -5.36 -1.27
C THR A 90 11.76 -5.58 0.21
N PHE A 91 11.33 -6.74 0.68
CA PHE A 91 11.64 -7.24 2.01
C PHE A 91 12.99 -7.97 1.97
N PHE A 92 13.91 -7.61 2.86
CA PHE A 92 15.23 -8.24 2.94
C PHE A 92 15.31 -9.31 4.02
N GLY A 93 14.65 -9.09 5.15
CA GLY A 93 14.73 -9.98 6.30
C GLY A 93 14.20 -9.31 7.57
N ALA A 94 14.38 -9.98 8.71
CA ALA A 94 13.87 -9.49 9.98
C ALA A 94 14.88 -9.65 11.12
N CYS A 95 14.81 -8.74 12.09
CA CYS A 95 15.40 -8.94 13.40
C CYS A 95 14.37 -9.64 14.29
N MET A 96 14.77 -10.77 14.88
CA MET A 96 13.91 -11.60 15.74
C MET A 96 14.38 -11.62 17.20
N GLU A 97 15.31 -10.73 17.56
CA GLU A 97 15.82 -10.61 18.93
C GLU A 97 14.70 -10.14 19.88
N THR A 98 14.64 -10.76 21.05
CA THR A 98 13.59 -10.47 22.05
C THR A 98 13.62 -9.00 22.43
N GLY A 99 12.48 -8.32 22.28
CA GLY A 99 12.33 -6.89 22.58
C GLY A 99 12.87 -5.95 21.49
N LYS A 100 13.41 -6.47 20.38
CA LYS A 100 14.01 -5.68 19.30
C LYS A 100 13.50 -6.03 17.91
N TYR A 101 12.35 -6.69 17.83
CA TYR A 101 11.77 -7.15 16.56
C TYR A 101 11.67 -6.03 15.52
N ALA A 102 12.13 -6.35 14.31
CA ALA A 102 12.17 -5.39 13.22
C ALA A 102 11.99 -6.06 11.86
N LEU A 103 11.32 -5.36 10.94
CA LEU A 103 11.32 -5.70 9.51
C LEU A 103 12.35 -4.81 8.79
N VAL A 104 13.20 -5.41 7.96
CA VAL A 104 14.22 -4.72 7.18
C VAL A 104 13.85 -4.76 5.71
N MET A 105 13.76 -3.58 5.10
CA MET A 105 13.22 -3.37 3.76
C MET A 105 14.11 -2.41 2.97
N GLU A 106 13.91 -2.37 1.65
CA GLU A 106 14.50 -1.30 0.83
C GLU A 106 14.04 0.09 1.31
N TYR A 107 14.96 1.03 1.27
CA TYR A 107 14.68 2.43 1.55
C TYR A 107 14.31 3.16 0.25
N MET A 108 13.20 3.90 0.26
CA MET A 108 12.73 4.70 -0.88
C MET A 108 12.87 6.19 -0.54
N SER A 109 13.73 6.89 -1.26
CA SER A 109 14.29 8.17 -0.83
C SER A 109 13.32 9.34 -0.78
N LEU A 110 12.25 9.32 -1.61
CA LEU A 110 11.22 10.37 -1.59
C LEU A 110 10.14 10.12 -0.53
N GLY A 111 10.15 8.95 0.12
CA GLY A 111 9.14 8.56 1.09
C GLY A 111 7.81 8.24 0.42
N SER A 112 6.69 8.59 1.08
CA SER A 112 5.35 8.29 0.57
C SER A 112 4.88 9.23 -0.53
N LEU A 113 4.00 8.75 -1.40
CA LEU A 113 3.30 9.54 -2.41
C LEU A 113 2.53 10.70 -1.76
N TYR A 114 1.96 10.48 -0.58
CA TYR A 114 1.36 11.56 0.22
C TYR A 114 2.35 12.70 0.49
N LYS A 115 3.58 12.38 0.91
CA LYS A 115 4.63 13.38 1.14
C LYS A 115 4.99 14.08 -0.17
N THR A 116 5.19 13.32 -1.25
CA THR A 116 5.49 13.84 -2.59
C THR A 116 4.45 14.87 -3.07
N LEU A 117 3.16 14.55 -2.96
CA LEU A 117 2.06 15.41 -3.43
C LEU A 117 1.80 16.60 -2.52
N HIS A 118 1.72 16.36 -1.20
CA HIS A 118 1.10 17.31 -0.27
C HIS A 118 2.07 18.05 0.63
N LYS A 119 3.28 17.50 0.88
CA LYS A 119 4.30 18.13 1.73
C LYS A 119 5.40 18.76 0.90
N ASP A 120 5.99 17.98 0.00
CA ASP A 120 7.07 18.44 -0.89
C ASP A 120 6.51 19.17 -2.12
N GLN A 121 5.21 18.96 -2.42
CA GLN A 121 4.48 19.60 -3.52
C GLN A 121 5.19 19.47 -4.88
N ILE A 122 5.78 18.30 -5.12
CA ILE A 122 6.48 18.00 -6.35
C ILE A 122 5.49 18.08 -7.52
N GLN A 123 5.79 18.94 -8.48
CA GLN A 123 4.92 19.15 -9.64
C GLN A 123 5.04 17.99 -10.62
N LEU A 124 4.03 17.11 -10.60
CA LEU A 124 3.91 15.99 -11.54
C LEU A 124 3.11 16.44 -12.76
N ASN A 125 3.67 16.25 -13.95
CA ASN A 125 2.91 16.34 -15.20
C ASN A 125 2.01 15.10 -15.38
N TRP A 126 1.08 15.16 -16.33
CA TRP A 126 0.18 14.03 -16.60
C TRP A 126 0.89 12.72 -16.93
N PRO A 127 2.00 12.72 -17.70
CA PRO A 127 2.77 11.50 -17.90
C PRO A 127 3.22 10.82 -16.61
N HIS A 128 3.77 11.59 -15.66
CA HIS A 128 4.17 11.06 -14.35
C HIS A 128 2.97 10.60 -13.52
N ARG A 129 1.87 11.36 -13.50
CA ARG A 129 0.64 11.00 -12.77
C ARG A 129 0.07 9.67 -13.25
N LEU A 130 -0.03 9.47 -14.56
CA LEU A 130 -0.53 8.23 -15.17
C LEU A 130 0.43 7.06 -14.95
N SER A 131 1.75 7.28 -15.05
CA SER A 131 2.73 6.24 -14.75
C SER A 131 2.64 5.78 -13.29
N ILE A 132 2.55 6.71 -12.34
CA ILE A 132 2.38 6.41 -10.91
C ILE A 132 1.07 5.63 -10.68
N ALA A 133 -0.04 6.07 -11.29
CA ALA A 133 -1.32 5.38 -11.20
C ALA A 133 -1.26 3.95 -11.74
N LEU A 134 -0.56 3.75 -12.87
CA LEU A 134 -0.36 2.44 -13.49
C LEU A 134 0.46 1.51 -12.58
N GLN A 135 1.56 1.99 -12.02
CA GLN A 135 2.41 1.21 -11.12
C GLN A 135 1.65 0.80 -9.85
N ALA A 136 0.84 1.69 -9.28
CA ALA A 136 -0.05 1.39 -8.17
C ALA A 136 -1.12 0.35 -8.55
N ALA A 137 -1.74 0.45 -9.73
CA ALA A 137 -2.69 -0.55 -10.21
C ALA A 137 -2.03 -1.94 -10.37
N LYS A 138 -0.81 -1.97 -10.94
CA LYS A 138 -0.04 -3.20 -11.18
C LYS A 138 0.32 -3.91 -9.88
N SER A 139 0.73 -3.18 -8.84
CA SER A 139 1.05 -3.79 -7.54
C SER A 139 -0.16 -4.45 -6.89
N ILE A 140 -1.32 -3.79 -6.91
CA ILE A 140 -2.55 -4.35 -6.31
C ILE A 140 -3.11 -5.49 -7.16
N ASN A 141 -3.06 -5.37 -8.49
CA ASN A 141 -3.42 -6.46 -9.40
C ASN A 141 -2.58 -7.71 -9.16
N TYR A 142 -1.27 -7.57 -8.90
CA TYR A 142 -0.40 -8.69 -8.55
C TYR A 142 -0.90 -9.41 -7.30
N LEU A 143 -1.18 -8.67 -6.21
CA LEU A 143 -1.69 -9.25 -4.95
C LEU A 143 -3.03 -9.97 -5.13
N HIS A 144 -3.95 -9.37 -5.87
CA HIS A 144 -5.29 -9.93 -6.12
C HIS A 144 -5.26 -11.18 -7.02
N ARG A 145 -4.22 -11.34 -7.84
CA ARG A 145 -4.06 -12.47 -8.78
C ARG A 145 -3.17 -13.61 -8.28
N LEU A 146 -2.62 -13.50 -7.07
CA LEU A 146 -1.93 -14.61 -6.42
C LEU A 146 -2.84 -15.84 -6.32
N GLN A 147 -2.26 -17.04 -6.31
CA GLN A 147 -3.02 -18.30 -6.13
C GLN A 147 -3.90 -18.24 -4.87
N GLN A 148 -3.37 -17.62 -3.81
CA GLN A 148 -4.14 -17.16 -2.67
C GLN A 148 -4.22 -15.63 -2.71
N PRO A 149 -5.33 -15.05 -3.20
CA PRO A 149 -5.47 -13.60 -3.31
C PRO A 149 -5.29 -12.92 -1.96
N ILE A 150 -4.44 -11.90 -1.93
CA ILE A 150 -4.20 -11.06 -0.75
C ILE A 150 -4.94 -9.74 -0.96
N LEU A 151 -5.80 -9.37 -0.01
CA LEU A 151 -6.39 -8.04 0.06
C LEU A 151 -5.47 -7.12 0.86
N HIS A 152 -5.19 -5.93 0.35
CA HIS A 152 -4.30 -4.99 1.04
C HIS A 152 -4.99 -4.32 2.22
N ARG A 153 -6.24 -3.86 2.04
CA ARG A 153 -7.13 -3.28 3.06
C ARG A 153 -6.72 -1.94 3.67
N ASP A 154 -5.51 -1.47 3.40
CA ASP A 154 -5.04 -0.13 3.80
C ASP A 154 -4.45 0.63 2.61
N ILE A 155 -5.17 0.68 1.50
CA ILE A 155 -4.72 1.44 0.32
C ILE A 155 -4.92 2.93 0.58
N LYS A 156 -3.83 3.69 0.53
CA LYS A 156 -3.78 5.14 0.67
C LYS A 156 -2.45 5.67 0.15
N SER A 157 -2.38 6.94 -0.22
CA SER A 157 -1.13 7.55 -0.73
C SER A 157 0.03 7.52 0.27
N LEU A 158 -0.23 7.31 1.57
CA LEU A 158 0.82 7.09 2.58
C LEU A 158 1.54 5.74 2.42
N ASN A 159 0.88 4.75 1.80
CA ASN A 159 1.39 3.38 1.66
C ASN A 159 1.94 3.08 0.27
N PHE A 160 2.07 4.09 -0.59
CA PHE A 160 2.82 4.01 -1.84
C PHE A 160 4.11 4.80 -1.69
N LEU A 161 5.25 4.13 -1.66
CA LEU A 161 6.56 4.76 -1.58
C LEU A 161 7.07 5.13 -2.98
N VAL A 162 7.81 6.23 -3.06
CA VAL A 162 8.28 6.82 -4.30
C VAL A 162 9.81 6.93 -4.28
N GLU A 163 10.42 6.63 -5.41
CA GLU A 163 11.85 6.82 -5.67
C GLU A 163 12.01 7.55 -6.99
N LYS A 164 12.98 8.46 -7.07
CA LYS A 164 13.30 9.12 -8.34
C LYS A 164 14.14 8.17 -9.18
N PHE A 165 13.72 7.93 -10.42
CA PHE A 165 14.45 7.07 -11.34
C PHE A 165 14.54 7.73 -12.72
N HIS A 166 15.76 8.14 -13.09
CA HIS A 166 16.00 8.98 -14.27
C HIS A 166 15.08 10.22 -14.30
N GLU A 167 14.30 10.37 -15.37
CA GLU A 167 13.35 11.46 -15.56
C GLU A 167 11.98 11.18 -14.91
N GLY A 168 11.73 9.95 -14.44
CA GLY A 168 10.46 9.51 -13.88
C GLY A 168 10.54 9.09 -12.41
N TYR A 169 9.57 8.26 -12.02
CA TYR A 169 9.38 7.79 -10.66
C TYR A 169 9.09 6.30 -10.63
N ILE A 170 9.68 5.59 -9.68
CA ILE A 170 9.30 4.22 -9.33
C ILE A 170 8.40 4.28 -8.10
N VAL A 171 7.30 3.53 -8.13
CA VAL A 171 6.32 3.45 -7.05
C VAL A 171 6.21 2.02 -6.56
N LYS A 172 6.26 1.86 -5.25
CA LYS A 172 6.16 0.56 -4.58
C LYS A 172 5.16 0.61 -3.43
N VAL A 173 4.21 -0.31 -3.39
CA VAL A 173 3.29 -0.43 -2.25
C VAL A 173 4.01 -1.04 -1.05
N CYS A 174 3.71 -0.51 0.13
CA CYS A 174 4.25 -0.94 1.42
C CYS A 174 3.14 -1.14 2.45
N ASP A 175 3.53 -1.55 3.67
CA ASP A 175 2.68 -1.70 4.85
C ASP A 175 1.56 -2.74 4.72
N PHE A 176 1.94 -4.00 4.98
CA PHE A 176 1.03 -5.15 4.92
C PHE A 176 0.43 -5.50 6.29
N GLY A 177 0.49 -4.59 7.28
CA GLY A 177 0.01 -4.84 8.64
C GLY A 177 -1.47 -5.24 8.70
N LEU A 178 -2.31 -4.72 7.80
CA LEU A 178 -3.73 -5.07 7.69
C LEU A 178 -4.02 -6.12 6.60
N ALA A 179 -3.02 -6.52 5.82
CA ALA A 179 -3.20 -7.43 4.70
C ALA A 179 -3.73 -8.79 5.15
N GLN A 180 -4.54 -9.43 4.31
CA GLN A 180 -5.16 -10.71 4.64
C GLN A 180 -5.46 -11.54 3.39
N VAL A 181 -5.34 -12.86 3.51
CA VAL A 181 -5.81 -13.78 2.48
C VAL A 181 -7.33 -13.71 2.38
N ARG A 182 -7.86 -13.55 1.17
CA ARG A 182 -9.28 -13.33 0.90
C ARG A 182 -10.21 -14.39 1.51
N SER A 183 -9.77 -15.64 1.61
CA SER A 183 -10.54 -16.74 2.21
C SER A 183 -10.70 -16.61 3.73
N GLU A 184 -9.76 -15.96 4.42
CA GLU A 184 -9.81 -15.76 5.87
C GLU A 184 -10.76 -14.63 6.29
N THR A 185 -10.99 -13.66 5.41
CA THR A 185 -11.96 -12.58 5.62
C THR A 185 -13.40 -13.11 5.76
N ILE A 186 -13.68 -14.35 5.33
CA ILE A 186 -15.00 -15.00 5.50
C ILE A 186 -15.25 -15.37 6.98
N ARG A 187 -14.20 -15.61 7.77
CA ARG A 187 -14.29 -16.17 9.12
C ARG A 187 -14.28 -15.14 10.26
N GLN A 188 -13.89 -13.90 10.00
CA GLN A 188 -13.88 -12.85 11.03
C GLN A 188 -15.09 -11.93 10.87
N SER A 189 -16.08 -12.11 11.75
CA SER A 189 -16.98 -11.03 12.14
C SER A 189 -16.14 -9.82 12.54
N VAL A 190 -16.49 -8.66 11.99
CA VAL A 190 -15.83 -7.36 12.16
C VAL A 190 -15.60 -7.05 13.64
N LEU A 191 -14.44 -7.43 14.17
CA LEU A 191 -13.96 -6.91 15.44
C LEU A 191 -13.10 -5.70 15.10
N VAL A 192 -13.75 -4.57 15.29
CA VAL A 192 -13.24 -3.20 15.30
C VAL A 192 -12.11 -3.11 16.33
N HIS A 193 -10.89 -3.43 15.93
CA HIS A 193 -9.72 -2.88 16.59
C HIS A 193 -9.20 -1.76 15.69
N ALA A 194 -9.64 -0.55 16.02
CA ALA A 194 -9.29 0.72 15.40
C ALA A 194 -9.48 0.75 13.88
N LEU A 195 -10.59 1.34 13.43
CA LEU A 195 -10.56 2.04 12.14
C LEU A 195 -9.33 2.97 12.23
N PRO A 196 -8.28 2.80 11.40
CA PRO A 196 -7.15 3.72 11.43
C PRO A 196 -7.68 5.14 11.21
N CYS A 197 -6.97 6.14 11.72
CA CYS A 197 -7.29 7.57 11.66
C CYS A 197 -7.38 8.16 10.22
N THR A 198 -7.70 7.35 9.21
CA THR A 198 -7.45 7.60 7.80
C THR A 198 -8.66 7.17 6.96
N LEU A 199 -9.85 7.62 7.37
CA LEU A 199 -11.14 7.27 6.76
C LEU A 199 -11.34 7.76 5.32
N GLN A 200 -10.53 8.72 4.91
CA GLN A 200 -10.64 9.38 3.61
C GLN A 200 -10.55 8.41 2.42
N TRP A 201 -9.81 7.29 2.57
CA TRP A 201 -9.67 6.26 1.52
C TRP A 201 -10.65 5.09 1.67
N THR A 202 -11.49 5.08 2.72
CA THR A 202 -12.29 3.92 3.09
C THR A 202 -13.57 3.82 2.25
N ALA A 203 -13.82 2.64 1.68
CA ALA A 203 -15.00 2.36 0.86
C ALA A 203 -16.31 2.38 1.69
N PRO A 204 -17.45 2.76 1.10
CA PRO A 204 -18.72 2.93 1.82
C PRO A 204 -19.22 1.64 2.46
N GLU A 205 -19.00 0.47 1.85
CA GLU A 205 -19.33 -0.82 2.46
C GLU A 205 -18.49 -1.12 3.71
N ILE A 206 -17.24 -0.66 3.76
CA ILE A 206 -16.37 -0.83 4.93
C ILE A 206 -16.77 0.11 6.06
N LEU A 207 -17.15 1.35 5.72
CA LEU A 207 -17.76 2.29 6.68
C LEU A 207 -19.06 1.72 7.29
N ARG A 208 -19.82 0.94 6.51
CA ARG A 208 -21.01 0.19 6.97
C ARG A 208 -20.67 -1.13 7.67
N LEU A 209 -19.41 -1.36 8.01
CA LEU A 209 -18.93 -2.58 8.69
C LEU A 209 -19.26 -3.86 7.92
N LYS A 210 -19.29 -3.79 6.59
CA LYS A 210 -19.37 -4.97 5.71
C LYS A 210 -17.99 -5.54 5.43
N LYS A 211 -17.96 -6.71 4.79
CA LYS A 211 -16.76 -7.47 4.50
C LYS A 211 -15.86 -6.74 3.48
N HIS A 212 -14.55 -6.79 3.70
CA HIS A 212 -13.56 -6.40 2.69
C HIS A 212 -13.54 -7.34 1.48
N THR A 213 -13.38 -6.75 0.31
CA THR A 213 -13.22 -7.44 -0.98
C THR A 213 -12.10 -6.77 -1.78
N ASP A 214 -11.74 -7.34 -2.92
CA ASP A 214 -10.87 -6.67 -3.89
C ASP A 214 -11.45 -5.32 -4.36
N LYS A 215 -12.79 -5.22 -4.38
CA LYS A 215 -13.51 -3.98 -4.75
C LYS A 215 -13.37 -2.86 -3.74
N SER A 216 -13.13 -3.16 -2.46
CA SER A 216 -12.82 -2.11 -1.46
C SER A 216 -11.42 -1.54 -1.68
N ASP A 217 -10.44 -2.36 -2.09
CA ASP A 217 -9.10 -1.85 -2.47
C ASP A 217 -9.18 -0.96 -3.72
N VAL A 218 -10.05 -1.32 -4.69
CA VAL A 218 -10.29 -0.51 -5.91
C VAL A 218 -10.89 0.86 -5.58
N TYR A 219 -11.83 0.94 -4.64
CA TYR A 219 -12.36 2.22 -4.19
C TYR A 219 -11.24 3.12 -3.64
N SER A 220 -10.41 2.56 -2.76
CA SER A 220 -9.30 3.27 -2.17
C SER A 220 -8.25 3.71 -3.20
N LEU A 221 -7.98 2.90 -4.23
CA LEU A 221 -7.17 3.30 -5.39
C LEU A 221 -7.82 4.49 -6.13
N GLY A 222 -9.15 4.52 -6.26
CA GLY A 222 -9.87 5.66 -6.82
C GLY A 222 -9.60 6.97 -6.08
N ILE A 223 -9.52 6.93 -4.76
CA ILE A 223 -9.15 8.11 -3.95
C ILE A 223 -7.68 8.50 -4.19
N VAL A 224 -6.76 7.55 -4.31
CA VAL A 224 -5.35 7.84 -4.67
C VAL A 224 -5.24 8.45 -6.07
N TYR A 225 -6.04 7.99 -7.04
CA TYR A 225 -6.11 8.58 -8.37
C TYR A 225 -6.69 9.98 -8.35
N TRP A 226 -7.67 10.24 -7.48
CA TRP A 226 -8.16 11.59 -7.24
C TRP A 226 -7.07 12.49 -6.68
N GLU A 227 -6.27 12.05 -5.69
CA GLU A 227 -5.12 12.82 -5.20
C GLU A 227 -4.10 13.12 -6.30
N LEU A 228 -3.83 12.14 -7.18
CA LEU A 228 -2.96 12.35 -8.34
C LEU A 228 -3.56 13.33 -9.34
N ALA A 229 -4.88 13.51 -9.40
CA ALA A 229 -5.53 14.47 -10.29
C ALA A 229 -5.61 15.88 -9.67
N SER A 230 -6.06 15.99 -8.43
CA SER A 230 -6.26 17.25 -7.72
C SER A 230 -4.98 17.84 -7.14
N ASN A 231 -4.00 17.01 -6.80
CA ASN A 231 -2.89 17.38 -5.94
C ASN A 231 -3.37 17.94 -4.58
N GLU A 232 -4.52 17.47 -4.10
CA GLU A 232 -5.14 17.88 -2.84
C GLU A 232 -5.26 16.71 -1.87
N ILE A 233 -5.31 17.02 -0.57
CA ILE A 233 -5.58 16.04 0.48
C ILE A 233 -7.07 15.67 0.42
N PRO A 234 -7.44 14.39 0.34
CA PRO A 234 -8.85 13.98 0.26
C PRO A 234 -9.63 14.47 1.49
N TYR A 235 -10.76 15.14 1.25
CA TYR A 235 -11.62 15.69 2.31
C TYR A 235 -10.85 16.58 3.31
N ASN A 236 -9.88 17.36 2.83
CA ASN A 236 -9.03 18.18 3.69
C ASN A 236 -9.85 19.04 4.67
N GLY A 237 -9.41 19.12 5.92
CA GLY A 237 -10.10 19.87 6.99
C GLY A 237 -11.40 19.26 7.52
N HIS A 238 -11.92 18.17 6.96
CA HIS A 238 -13.15 17.54 7.43
C HIS A 238 -12.89 16.54 8.55
N GLN A 239 -13.79 16.52 9.53
CA GLN A 239 -13.76 15.53 10.61
C GLN A 239 -14.24 14.16 10.11
N SER A 240 -13.76 13.09 10.73
CA SER A 240 -14.10 11.69 10.42
C SER A 240 -15.60 11.42 10.28
N GLY A 241 -16.43 11.98 11.16
CA GLY A 241 -17.89 11.81 11.10
C GLY A 241 -18.51 12.45 9.86
N VAL A 242 -18.03 13.64 9.47
CA VAL A 242 -18.49 14.37 8.28
C VAL A 242 -18.10 13.63 7.01
N ILE A 243 -16.86 13.11 6.94
CA ILE A 243 -16.40 12.30 5.81
C ILE A 243 -17.26 11.05 5.67
N THR A 244 -17.52 10.37 6.79
CA THR A 244 -18.36 9.16 6.81
C THR A 244 -19.76 9.46 6.29
N GLU A 245 -20.39 10.52 6.80
CA GLU A 245 -21.72 10.94 6.37
C GLU A 245 -21.76 11.29 4.88
N PHE A 246 -20.82 12.10 4.39
CA PHE A 246 -20.70 12.49 2.98
C PHE A 246 -20.60 11.27 2.07
N VAL A 247 -19.68 10.34 2.36
CA VAL A 247 -19.47 9.13 1.56
C VAL A 247 -20.72 8.24 1.59
N LEU A 248 -21.35 8.06 2.76
CA LEU A 248 -22.51 7.19 2.93
C LEU A 248 -23.81 7.73 2.31
N ARG A 249 -23.92 9.04 2.08
CA ARG A 249 -24.99 9.69 1.29
C ARG A 249 -24.84 9.49 -0.21
N GLY A 250 -23.69 8.99 -0.67
CA GLY A 250 -23.38 8.80 -2.08
C GLY A 250 -22.63 9.97 -2.72
N ASP A 251 -22.29 11.00 -1.94
CA ASP A 251 -21.52 12.15 -2.43
C ASP A 251 -20.06 11.75 -2.71
N ARG A 252 -19.41 12.43 -3.64
CA ARG A 252 -18.03 12.17 -4.08
C ARG A 252 -17.25 13.47 -4.24
N LEU A 253 -15.91 13.39 -4.14
CA LEU A 253 -15.04 14.54 -4.35
C LEU A 253 -15.14 15.05 -5.79
N GLU A 254 -15.03 16.36 -5.96
CA GLU A 254 -15.01 16.99 -7.28
C GLU A 254 -13.71 16.66 -8.03
N ILE A 255 -13.79 16.22 -9.29
CA ILE A 255 -12.62 15.92 -10.10
C ILE A 255 -12.25 17.19 -10.90
N PRO A 256 -11.00 17.68 -10.83
CA PRO A 256 -10.57 18.87 -11.56
C PRO A 256 -10.80 18.77 -13.08
N GLU A 257 -11.25 19.86 -13.71
CA GLU A 257 -11.55 19.93 -15.14
C GLU A 257 -10.36 19.62 -16.06
N ASN A 258 -9.14 19.89 -15.60
CA ASN A 258 -7.90 19.59 -16.35
C ASN A 258 -7.48 18.11 -16.31
N THR A 259 -8.31 17.24 -15.71
CA THR A 259 -8.10 15.78 -15.67
C THR A 259 -8.43 15.16 -17.04
N PRO A 260 -7.55 14.34 -17.63
CA PRO A 260 -7.86 13.60 -18.86
C PRO A 260 -9.18 12.84 -18.72
N SER A 261 -10.09 13.03 -19.67
CA SER A 261 -11.48 12.57 -19.57
C SER A 261 -11.61 11.09 -19.21
N LYS A 262 -10.84 10.22 -19.88
CA LYS A 262 -10.80 8.78 -19.58
C LYS A 262 -10.33 8.47 -18.15
N PHE A 263 -9.38 9.24 -17.62
CA PHE A 263 -8.90 9.07 -16.24
C PHE A 263 -9.93 9.59 -15.23
N ALA A 264 -10.61 10.70 -15.53
CA ALA A 264 -11.72 11.19 -14.71
C ALA A 264 -12.88 10.18 -14.66
N GLU A 265 -13.24 9.57 -15.79
CA GLU A 265 -14.21 8.47 -15.86
C GLU A 265 -13.76 7.24 -15.06
N LEU A 266 -12.47 6.91 -15.11
CA LEU A 266 -11.90 5.82 -14.33
C LEU A 266 -12.04 6.06 -12.83
N ILE A 267 -11.68 7.25 -12.34
CA ILE A 267 -11.88 7.65 -10.93
C ILE A 267 -13.36 7.49 -10.55
N LYS A 268 -14.27 7.97 -11.41
CA LYS A 268 -15.73 7.83 -11.21
C LYS A 268 -16.18 6.37 -11.09
N LYS A 269 -15.61 5.48 -11.88
CA LYS A 269 -15.91 4.04 -11.82
C LYS A 269 -15.30 3.36 -10.59
N CYS A 270 -14.15 3.80 -10.11
CA CYS A 270 -13.51 3.21 -8.92
C CYS A 270 -14.35 3.41 -7.65
N TRP A 271 -15.02 4.55 -7.51
CA TRP A 271 -15.78 4.89 -6.31
C TRP A 271 -17.30 4.80 -6.47
N THR A 272 -17.81 3.98 -7.40
CA THR A 272 -19.24 3.67 -7.48
C THR A 272 -19.75 3.03 -6.19
N GLU A 273 -21.01 3.33 -5.86
CA GLU A 273 -21.62 2.94 -4.58
C GLU A 273 -21.66 1.41 -4.42
N ASN A 274 -22.15 0.72 -5.45
CA ASN A 274 -22.16 -0.74 -5.49
C ASN A 274 -20.75 -1.28 -5.81
N PRO A 275 -20.13 -2.09 -4.92
CA PRO A 275 -18.80 -2.62 -5.14
C PRO A 275 -18.66 -3.46 -6.42
N ASP A 276 -19.72 -4.17 -6.83
CA ASP A 276 -19.68 -5.06 -8.00
C ASP A 276 -19.60 -4.28 -9.32
N ASP A 277 -20.06 -3.02 -9.34
CA ASP A 277 -20.01 -2.14 -10.50
C ASP A 277 -18.63 -1.48 -10.68
N ARG A 278 -17.74 -1.59 -9.68
CA ARG A 278 -16.37 -1.09 -9.78
C ARG A 278 -15.56 -1.99 -10.73
N PRO A 279 -14.58 -1.47 -11.47
CA PRO A 279 -13.67 -2.29 -12.27
C PRO A 279 -12.81 -3.21 -11.37
N ASN A 280 -12.19 -4.23 -11.95
CA ASN A 280 -11.06 -4.94 -11.30
C ASN A 280 -9.72 -4.27 -11.69
N CYS A 281 -8.64 -4.59 -10.98
CA CYS A 281 -7.34 -3.95 -11.25
C CYS A 281 -6.77 -4.22 -12.65
N SER A 282 -7.11 -5.34 -13.30
CA SER A 282 -6.71 -5.57 -14.69
C SER A 282 -7.40 -4.60 -15.66
N GLN A 283 -8.68 -4.28 -15.43
CA GLN A 283 -9.40 -3.24 -16.18
C GLN A 283 -8.88 -1.84 -15.88
N LEU A 284 -8.44 -1.56 -14.64
CA LEU A 284 -7.78 -0.28 -14.31
C LEU A 284 -6.51 -0.09 -15.14
N ILE A 285 -5.66 -1.11 -15.18
CA ILE A 285 -4.40 -1.11 -15.94
C ILE A 285 -4.67 -0.81 -17.41
N GLU A 286 -5.62 -1.51 -18.04
CA GLU A 286 -5.98 -1.32 -19.44
C GLU A 286 -6.41 0.12 -19.74
N VAL A 287 -7.29 0.70 -18.92
CA VAL A 287 -7.75 2.09 -19.12
C VAL A 287 -6.61 3.10 -18.94
N ILE A 288 -5.73 2.88 -17.96
CA ILE A 288 -4.58 3.78 -17.72
C ILE A 288 -3.58 3.69 -18.88
N GLU A 289 -3.30 2.48 -19.39
CA GLU A 289 -2.44 2.29 -20.57
C GLU A 289 -3.01 2.99 -21.80
N GLN A 290 -4.34 2.91 -22.02
CA GLN A 290 -4.99 3.70 -23.07
C GLN A 290 -4.87 5.22 -22.83
N CYS A 291 -4.96 5.69 -21.59
CA CYS A 291 -4.74 7.12 -21.30
C CYS A 291 -3.31 7.56 -21.66
N ILE A 292 -2.34 6.69 -21.40
CA ILE A 292 -0.92 6.88 -21.67
C ILE A 292 -0.65 6.95 -23.18
N GLU A 293 -1.14 5.99 -23.95
CA GLU A 293 -0.96 5.93 -25.42
C GLU A 293 -1.52 7.15 -26.14
N ASN A 294 -2.60 7.73 -25.61
CA ASN A 294 -3.23 8.93 -26.17
C ASN A 294 -2.46 10.23 -25.86
N GLN A 295 -1.36 10.18 -25.12
CA GLN A 295 -0.46 11.32 -24.92
C GLN A 295 0.74 11.22 -25.87
N SER A 296 0.83 12.15 -26.82
CA SER A 296 1.77 12.15 -27.96
C SER A 296 3.28 12.10 -27.65
N ASN A 297 3.69 12.02 -26.37
CA ASN A 297 5.09 12.02 -25.92
C ASN A 297 5.48 10.82 -25.02
N PHE A 298 4.65 9.79 -24.87
CA PHE A 298 4.89 8.76 -23.83
C PHE A 298 5.92 7.67 -24.17
N VAL A 299 6.42 7.60 -25.41
CA VAL A 299 7.27 6.50 -25.90
C VAL A 299 8.58 6.35 -25.08
N TYR A 300 9.01 7.36 -24.32
CA TYR A 300 10.26 7.33 -23.56
C TYR A 300 10.14 6.83 -22.10
N ILE A 301 8.95 6.77 -21.50
CA ILE A 301 8.81 6.47 -20.05
C ILE A 301 8.48 5.00 -19.77
N THR A 302 7.91 4.26 -20.72
CA THR A 302 7.40 2.89 -20.53
C THR A 302 8.42 1.77 -20.74
N LEU A 303 9.70 2.07 -20.97
CA LEU A 303 10.69 1.03 -21.28
C LEU A 303 11.32 0.30 -20.08
N PHE A 304 10.98 0.63 -18.83
CA PHE A 304 11.62 0.01 -17.65
C PHE A 304 10.67 -0.17 -16.46
#